data_AF-A0A5C6ZKC2-F1
#
_entry.id   AF-A0A5C6ZKC2-F1
#
_cell.length_a   1.000
_cell.length_b   1.000
_cell.length_c   1.000
_cell.angle_alpha   90.00
_cell.angle_beta   90.00
_cell.angle_gamma   90.00
#
_symmetry.space_group_name_H-M   'P 1'
#
loop_
_entity.id
_entity.type
_entity.pdbx_description
1 polymer ?
#
loop_
_entity_poly.entity_id
_entity_poly.type
_entity_poly.pdbx_seq_one_letter_code
_entity_poly.pdbx_strand_id
1 'polypeptide(L)'
;MLLKLLPSMVFLLFVFGTSTHSYSQTDNQVKPLQQIFFDANVASPLTQKELGFIREVYGDNSESDILNRPQRLKDVKNILRNRVEFMHAPNKDLSSFAKLSSVPLFDFYNKSLTRDVILDKTNFNPLKYQFAFDSRQKTKMYLFDNSSYLVVIKSQNPQ
;
A
#
# COMPACT_ATOMS: atom_id res chain seq x y z
N MET A 1 83.99 -3.77 -23.43
CA MET A 1 84.06 -4.33 -22.07
C MET A 1 82.91 -3.74 -21.28
N LEU A 2 82.03 -4.62 -20.80
CA LEU A 2 80.97 -4.52 -19.78
C LEU A 2 80.30 -3.16 -19.48
N LEU A 3 78.99 -2.90 -19.72
CA LEU A 3 77.74 -3.56 -19.30
C LEU A 3 77.14 -2.93 -18.01
N LYS A 4 75.83 -2.57 -18.11
CA LYS A 4 74.80 -2.34 -17.06
C LYS A 4 74.82 -0.97 -16.34
N LEU A 5 73.72 -0.31 -15.94
CA LEU A 5 72.27 -0.60 -15.90
C LEU A 5 71.54 0.74 -15.61
N LEU A 6 70.47 1.07 -16.35
CA LEU A 6 69.34 1.84 -15.80
C LEU A 6 68.69 0.95 -14.71
N PRO A 7 68.25 1.49 -13.57
CA PRO A 7 66.85 1.96 -13.51
C PRO A 7 66.58 3.05 -12.46
N SER A 8 65.63 3.94 -12.73
CA SER A 8 64.78 4.54 -11.68
C SER A 8 63.44 4.96 -12.28
N MET A 9 62.78 3.99 -12.92
CA MET A 9 61.33 3.97 -13.10
C MET A 9 60.73 3.43 -11.79
N VAL A 10 60.82 4.21 -10.72
CA VAL A 10 60.14 3.93 -9.44
C VAL A 10 59.72 5.27 -8.82
N PHE A 11 58.76 5.94 -9.45
CA PHE A 11 57.78 6.71 -8.68
C PHE A 11 56.44 6.00 -8.81
N LEU A 12 56.48 4.77 -8.28
CA LEU A 12 55.34 3.91 -8.05
C LEU A 12 54.41 4.64 -7.08
N LEU A 13 53.17 4.86 -7.51
CA LEU A 13 51.98 4.57 -6.71
C LEU A 13 51.99 5.13 -5.27
N PHE A 14 51.76 6.44 -5.12
CA PHE A 14 51.34 7.01 -3.83
C PHE A 14 50.10 7.90 -3.97
N VAL A 15 49.09 7.44 -4.73
CA VAL A 15 47.76 8.09 -4.80
C VAL A 15 46.59 7.10 -4.57
N PHE A 16 46.84 5.81 -4.41
CA PHE A 16 45.79 4.84 -4.06
C PHE A 16 45.83 4.52 -2.56
N GLY A 17 45.37 5.45 -1.73
CA GLY A 17 45.44 5.31 -0.27
C GLY A 17 44.26 5.88 0.53
N THR A 18 43.21 6.40 -0.09
CA THR A 18 41.95 6.67 0.62
C THR A 18 41.00 5.53 0.30
N SER A 19 41.11 4.44 1.05
CA SER A 19 40.03 3.47 1.19
C SER A 19 38.81 4.22 1.72
N THR A 20 37.89 4.55 0.81
CA THR A 20 36.51 4.89 1.18
C THR A 20 35.93 3.65 1.84
N HIS A 21 36.01 3.59 3.17
CA HIS A 21 35.22 2.67 3.96
C HIS A 21 33.76 3.09 3.81
N SER A 22 33.10 2.59 2.77
CA SER A 22 31.66 2.66 2.65
C SER A 22 31.05 1.76 3.72
N TYR A 23 30.83 2.31 4.91
CA TYR A 23 29.93 1.71 5.88
C TYR A 23 28.50 1.88 5.36
N SER A 24 28.03 0.89 4.59
CA SER A 24 26.59 0.68 4.46
C SER A 24 26.12 -0.05 5.72
N GLN A 25 25.76 0.70 6.76
CA GLN A 25 24.93 0.16 7.83
C GLN A 25 23.51 0.72 7.67
N THR A 26 22.56 -0.14 7.40
CA THR A 26 21.57 -0.53 8.41
C THR A 26 20.88 -1.78 7.87
N ASP A 27 21.21 -2.95 8.43
CA ASP A 27 20.32 -4.11 8.38
C ASP A 27 19.10 -3.76 9.23
N ASN A 28 18.23 -2.92 8.67
CA ASN A 28 16.86 -2.90 9.13
C ASN A 28 16.37 -4.29 8.75
N GLN A 29 16.07 -5.10 9.76
CA GLN A 29 15.46 -6.43 9.66
C GLN A 29 14.09 -6.32 8.95
N VAL A 30 14.11 -5.95 7.68
CA VAL A 30 12.95 -5.85 6.81
C VAL A 30 12.60 -7.29 6.54
N LYS A 31 11.67 -7.83 7.34
CA LYS A 31 11.12 -9.18 7.13
C LYS A 31 10.86 -9.38 5.63
N PRO A 32 11.20 -10.55 5.07
CA PRO A 32 10.99 -10.79 3.64
C PRO A 32 9.53 -10.57 3.27
N LEU A 33 9.29 -10.08 2.05
CA LEU A 33 7.94 -9.91 1.52
C LEU A 33 7.24 -11.27 1.54
N GLN A 34 6.17 -11.38 2.32
CA GLN A 34 5.35 -12.58 2.33
C GLN A 34 4.58 -12.66 1.01
N GLN A 35 4.46 -13.88 0.48
CA GLN A 35 3.65 -14.14 -0.70
C GLN A 35 2.19 -13.86 -0.38
N ILE A 36 1.54 -13.08 -1.24
CA ILE A 36 0.11 -12.76 -1.09
C ILE A 36 -0.69 -13.95 -1.63
N PHE A 37 -1.54 -14.51 -0.76
CA PHE A 37 -2.52 -15.53 -1.13
C PHE A 37 -3.86 -14.85 -1.43
N PHE A 38 -4.40 -15.10 -2.61
CA PHE A 38 -5.68 -14.56 -3.03
C PHE A 38 -6.74 -15.66 -2.97
N ASP A 39 -7.89 -15.32 -2.41
CA ASP A 39 -9.05 -16.21 -2.42
C ASP A 39 -9.53 -16.47 -3.85
N ALA A 40 -10.14 -17.65 -4.07
CA ALA A 40 -10.60 -18.07 -5.39
C ALA A 40 -11.61 -17.08 -6.00
N ASN A 41 -12.39 -16.38 -5.16
CA ASN A 41 -13.35 -15.37 -5.59
C ASN A 41 -12.68 -14.20 -6.33
N VAL A 42 -11.39 -13.93 -6.14
CA VAL A 42 -10.66 -12.82 -6.80
C VAL A 42 -10.50 -13.10 -8.30
N ALA A 43 -10.51 -14.36 -8.73
CA ALA A 43 -10.42 -14.72 -10.14
C ALA A 43 -11.68 -14.35 -10.93
N SER A 44 -12.85 -14.27 -10.27
CA SER A 44 -14.12 -13.94 -10.91
C SER A 44 -14.13 -12.52 -11.50
N PRO A 45 -14.89 -12.27 -12.59
CA PRO A 45 -15.09 -10.93 -13.15
C PRO A 45 -15.59 -9.91 -12.12
N LEU A 46 -15.40 -8.62 -12.39
CA LEU A 46 -16.01 -7.55 -11.60
C LEU A 46 -17.53 -7.62 -11.71
N THR A 47 -18.21 -7.42 -10.59
CA THR A 47 -19.64 -7.10 -10.58
C THR A 47 -19.84 -5.66 -11.07
N GLN A 48 -21.06 -5.32 -11.49
CA GLN A 48 -21.40 -3.95 -11.90
C GLN A 48 -21.12 -2.94 -10.79
N LYS A 49 -21.37 -3.31 -9.54
CA LYS A 49 -21.12 -2.47 -8.37
C LYS A 49 -19.63 -2.21 -8.13
N GLU A 50 -18.80 -3.25 -8.23
CA GLU A 50 -17.35 -3.08 -8.08
C GLU A 50 -16.76 -2.23 -9.21
N LEU A 51 -17.26 -2.41 -10.44
CA LEU A 51 -16.89 -1.55 -11.57
C LEU A 51 -17.35 -0.10 -11.33
N GLY A 52 -18.54 0.09 -10.76
CA GLY A 52 -19.03 1.40 -10.32
C GLY A 52 -18.13 2.05 -9.28
N PHE A 53 -17.69 1.30 -8.26
CA PHE A 53 -16.75 1.77 -7.24
C PHE A 53 -15.40 2.20 -7.83
N ILE A 54 -14.87 1.45 -8.79
CA ILE A 54 -13.64 1.82 -9.50
C ILE A 54 -13.86 3.12 -10.28
N ARG A 55 -14.94 3.21 -11.06
CA ARG A 55 -15.24 4.39 -11.89
C ARG A 55 -15.53 5.64 -11.08
N GLU A 56 -16.18 5.51 -9.94
CA GLU A 56 -16.43 6.62 -9.02
C GLU A 56 -15.12 7.29 -8.59
N VAL A 57 -14.08 6.51 -8.31
CA VAL A 57 -12.80 7.02 -7.81
C VAL A 57 -11.85 7.41 -8.94
N TYR A 58 -11.72 6.58 -9.97
CA TYR A 58 -10.71 6.74 -11.02
C TYR A 58 -11.23 7.44 -12.28
N GLY A 59 -12.56 7.57 -12.47
CA GLY A 59 -13.14 8.23 -13.64
C GLY A 59 -12.61 7.67 -14.95
N ASP A 60 -12.15 8.56 -15.83
CA ASP A 60 -11.57 8.22 -17.15
C ASP A 60 -10.28 7.38 -17.04
N ASN A 61 -9.56 7.48 -15.92
CA ASN A 61 -8.34 6.69 -15.67
C ASN A 61 -8.61 5.25 -15.24
N SER A 62 -9.88 4.84 -15.06
CA SER A 62 -10.23 3.48 -14.63
C SER A 62 -9.60 2.40 -15.51
N GLU A 63 -9.62 2.61 -16.83
CA GLU A 63 -9.07 1.67 -17.80
C GLU A 63 -7.54 1.58 -17.70
N SER A 64 -6.84 2.71 -17.74
CA SER A 64 -5.37 2.76 -17.81
C SER A 64 -4.71 2.35 -16.50
N ASP A 65 -5.33 2.66 -15.36
CA ASP A 65 -4.68 2.57 -14.05
C ASP A 65 -5.13 1.34 -13.27
N ILE A 66 -6.31 0.79 -13.57
CA ILE A 66 -6.87 -0.37 -12.88
C ILE A 66 -7.20 -1.51 -13.84
N LEU A 67 -8.16 -1.33 -14.77
CA LEU A 67 -8.79 -2.44 -15.49
C LEU A 67 -7.83 -3.15 -16.45
N ASN A 68 -6.98 -2.42 -17.17
CA ASN A 68 -5.98 -2.98 -18.08
C ASN A 68 -4.67 -3.38 -17.38
N ARG A 69 -4.61 -3.34 -16.05
CA ARG A 69 -3.45 -3.74 -15.24
C ARG A 69 -3.79 -4.97 -14.42
N PRO A 70 -3.53 -6.20 -14.91
CA PRO A 70 -4.05 -7.44 -14.31
C PRO A 70 -3.76 -7.60 -12.82
N GLN A 71 -2.53 -7.31 -12.39
CA GLN A 71 -2.16 -7.40 -10.97
C GLN A 71 -2.89 -6.34 -10.13
N ARG A 72 -2.96 -5.08 -10.60
CA ARG A 72 -3.66 -4.01 -9.90
C ARG A 72 -5.15 -4.29 -9.79
N LEU A 73 -5.78 -4.78 -10.85
CA LEU A 73 -7.17 -5.23 -10.84
C LEU A 73 -7.37 -6.37 -9.82
N LYS A 74 -6.43 -7.31 -9.73
CA LYS A 74 -6.45 -8.40 -8.73
C LYS A 74 -6.40 -7.86 -7.30
N ASP A 75 -5.53 -6.88 -7.04
CA ASP A 75 -5.38 -6.25 -5.72
C ASP A 75 -6.65 -5.48 -5.33
N VAL A 76 -7.23 -4.70 -6.25
CA VAL A 76 -8.50 -3.99 -6.02
C VAL A 76 -9.64 -4.96 -5.75
N LYS A 77 -9.79 -6.04 -6.53
CA LYS A 77 -10.80 -7.07 -6.26
C LYS A 77 -10.63 -7.68 -4.87
N ASN A 78 -9.39 -7.93 -4.45
CA ASN A 78 -9.12 -8.45 -3.11
C ASN A 78 -9.52 -7.45 -2.02
N ILE A 79 -9.25 -6.16 -2.23
CA ILE A 79 -9.69 -5.09 -1.31
C ILE A 79 -11.21 -5.11 -1.16
N LEU A 80 -11.93 -5.06 -2.28
CA LEU A 80 -13.39 -4.95 -2.31
C LEU A 80 -14.11 -6.20 -1.77
N ARG A 81 -13.54 -7.38 -1.94
CA ARG A 81 -14.19 -8.65 -1.60
C ARG A 81 -13.82 -9.19 -0.22
N ASN A 82 -12.56 -9.04 0.18
CA ASN A 82 -12.00 -9.85 1.28
C ASN A 82 -11.39 -9.01 2.40
N ARG A 83 -11.07 -7.73 2.17
CA ARG A 83 -10.27 -6.93 3.11
C ARG A 83 -11.05 -5.89 3.91
N VAL A 84 -12.29 -5.60 3.55
CA VAL A 84 -13.11 -4.58 4.23
C VAL A 84 -14.26 -5.25 4.95
N GLU A 85 -14.31 -5.06 6.26
CA GLU A 85 -15.36 -5.58 7.12
C GLU A 85 -15.92 -4.48 8.03
N PHE A 86 -17.14 -4.70 8.52
CA PHE A 86 -17.78 -3.81 9.49
C PHE A 86 -18.02 -4.57 10.79
N MET A 87 -17.39 -4.11 11.86
CA MET A 87 -17.60 -4.66 13.19
C MET A 87 -18.56 -3.76 13.97
N HIS A 88 -19.69 -4.33 14.41
CA HIS A 88 -20.60 -3.63 15.32
C HIS A 88 -20.09 -3.79 16.76
N ALA A 89 -19.85 -2.67 17.45
CA ALA A 89 -19.37 -2.68 18.83
C ALA A 89 -20.22 -1.70 19.68
N PRO A 90 -21.52 -1.99 19.89
CA PRO A 90 -22.37 -1.14 20.70
C PRO A 90 -21.93 -1.19 22.17
N ASN A 91 -22.12 -0.08 22.89
CA ASN A 91 -21.81 0.02 24.32
C ASN A 91 -20.33 -0.23 24.68
N LYS A 92 -19.42 -0.08 23.71
CA LYS A 92 -17.98 -0.09 23.92
C LYS A 92 -17.43 1.33 23.83
N ASP A 93 -16.37 1.61 24.57
CA ASP A 93 -15.59 2.82 24.35
C ASP A 93 -14.75 2.64 23.08
N LEU A 94 -15.07 3.43 22.05
CA LEU A 94 -14.39 3.43 20.76
C LEU A 94 -13.50 4.68 20.57
N SER A 95 -13.31 5.49 21.61
CA SER A 95 -12.55 6.75 21.54
C SER A 95 -11.08 6.57 21.17
N SER A 96 -10.51 5.39 21.40
CA SER A 96 -9.13 5.04 21.04
C SER A 96 -8.94 4.78 19.55
N PHE A 97 -10.01 4.56 18.78
CA PHE A 97 -9.93 4.36 17.33
C PHE A 97 -9.92 5.70 16.60
N ALA A 98 -9.03 5.83 15.61
CA ALA A 98 -9.07 6.96 14.71
C ALA A 98 -10.41 7.00 13.96
N LYS A 99 -11.03 8.18 13.85
CA LYS A 99 -12.26 8.35 13.08
C LYS A 99 -11.99 8.11 11.60
N LEU A 100 -12.96 7.58 10.87
CA LEU A 100 -12.88 7.45 9.42
C LEU A 100 -12.67 8.82 8.77
N SER A 101 -13.31 9.88 9.30
CA SER A 101 -13.11 11.27 8.89
C SER A 101 -11.66 11.76 8.93
N SER A 102 -10.81 11.15 9.76
CA SER A 102 -9.38 11.48 9.81
C SER A 102 -8.58 10.94 8.62
N VAL A 103 -9.11 9.96 7.89
CA VAL A 103 -8.47 9.41 6.69
C VAL A 103 -8.80 10.30 5.49
N PRO A 104 -7.82 10.91 4.81
CA PRO A 104 -8.09 11.75 3.64
C PRO A 104 -8.81 10.99 2.52
N LEU A 105 -9.55 11.73 1.68
CA LEU A 105 -10.12 11.15 0.46
C LEU A 105 -9.01 10.96 -0.59
N PHE A 106 -9.11 9.90 -1.38
CA PHE A 106 -8.27 9.65 -2.54
C PHE A 106 -8.86 10.34 -3.77
N ASP A 107 -8.90 11.67 -3.73
CA ASP A 107 -9.53 12.54 -4.73
C ASP A 107 -8.61 12.91 -5.92
N PHE A 108 -7.54 12.14 -6.13
CA PHE A 108 -6.53 12.47 -7.14
C PHE A 108 -7.12 12.53 -8.54
N TYR A 109 -7.95 11.54 -8.90
CA TYR A 109 -8.59 11.44 -10.21
C TYR A 109 -9.98 12.10 -10.25
N ASN A 110 -10.70 12.06 -9.13
CA ASN A 110 -12.02 12.65 -9.02
C ASN A 110 -12.11 13.63 -7.83
N LYS A 111 -12.10 14.93 -8.14
CA LYS A 111 -12.18 16.01 -7.15
C LYS A 111 -13.58 16.23 -6.57
N SER A 112 -14.61 15.63 -7.17
CA SER A 112 -15.97 15.69 -6.63
C SER A 112 -16.29 14.56 -5.65
N LEU A 113 -15.30 13.74 -5.27
CA LEU A 113 -15.51 12.68 -4.27
C LEU A 113 -15.97 13.26 -2.95
N THR A 114 -17.02 12.66 -2.39
CA THR A 114 -17.54 13.02 -1.08
C THR A 114 -17.46 11.85 -0.10
N ARG A 115 -17.22 12.18 1.16
CA ARG A 115 -17.23 11.21 2.27
C ARG A 115 -18.65 10.71 2.53
N ASP A 116 -18.76 9.45 2.94
CA ASP A 116 -20.02 8.90 3.43
C ASP A 116 -20.38 9.53 4.78
N VAL A 117 -21.53 10.20 4.85
CA VAL A 117 -22.04 10.81 6.09
C VAL A 117 -22.77 9.78 6.96
N ILE A 118 -23.40 8.80 6.33
CA ILE A 118 -24.16 7.72 6.97
C ILE A 118 -23.56 6.39 6.53
N LEU A 119 -23.43 5.46 7.47
CA LEU A 119 -22.93 4.13 7.15
C LEU A 119 -23.97 3.33 6.36
N ASP A 120 -23.74 3.20 5.06
CA ASP A 120 -24.35 2.18 4.22
C ASP A 120 -23.30 1.12 3.90
N LYS A 121 -23.30 0.00 4.64
CA LYS A 121 -22.33 -1.09 4.45
C LYS A 121 -22.41 -1.68 3.04
N THR A 122 -23.59 -1.64 2.42
CA THR A 122 -23.75 -2.13 1.06
C THR A 122 -23.06 -1.17 0.11
N ASN A 123 -23.31 0.14 0.20
CA ASN A 123 -22.77 1.07 -0.79
C ASN A 123 -21.44 1.74 -0.41
N PHE A 124 -20.83 1.34 0.71
CA PHE A 124 -19.53 1.85 1.11
C PHE A 124 -18.45 1.49 0.09
N ASN A 125 -17.87 2.51 -0.54
CA ASN A 125 -16.73 2.35 -1.45
C ASN A 125 -15.42 2.63 -0.70
N PRO A 126 -14.64 1.61 -0.32
CA PRO A 126 -13.41 1.79 0.43
C PRO A 126 -12.29 2.45 -0.38
N LEU A 127 -12.40 2.48 -1.72
CA LEU A 127 -11.39 3.09 -2.60
C LEU A 127 -11.40 4.63 -2.52
N LYS A 128 -12.46 5.23 -1.98
CA LYS A 128 -12.56 6.68 -1.77
C LYS A 128 -11.56 7.22 -0.76
N TYR A 129 -10.99 6.36 0.09
CA TYR A 129 -10.19 6.76 1.23
C TYR A 129 -8.73 6.36 1.01
N GLN A 130 -7.80 7.20 1.47
CA GLN A 130 -6.36 6.93 1.42
C GLN A 130 -5.92 5.93 2.50
N PHE A 131 -6.55 4.75 2.51
CA PHE A 131 -6.08 3.65 3.34
C PHE A 131 -4.74 3.13 2.83
N ALA A 132 -3.86 2.77 3.76
CA ALA A 132 -2.57 2.17 3.43
C ALA A 132 -2.72 0.67 3.08
N PHE A 133 -3.49 0.36 2.03
CA PHE A 133 -3.81 -1.02 1.63
C PHE A 133 -2.58 -1.88 1.35
N ASP A 134 -1.53 -1.29 0.81
CA ASP A 134 -0.29 -1.98 0.43
C ASP A 134 0.76 -1.96 1.56
N SER A 135 0.40 -1.42 2.73
CA SER A 135 1.32 -1.39 3.87
C SER A 135 1.49 -2.77 4.50
N ARG A 136 2.68 -3.04 5.02
CA ARG A 136 2.98 -4.23 5.82
C ARG A 136 2.40 -4.18 7.24
N GLN A 137 1.56 -3.18 7.52
CA GLN A 137 0.99 -2.99 8.84
C GLN A 137 -0.12 -4.01 9.08
N LYS A 138 -0.33 -4.35 10.36
CA LYS A 138 -1.46 -5.17 10.78
C LYS A 138 -2.79 -4.49 10.40
N THR A 139 -3.86 -5.28 10.43
CA THR A 139 -5.24 -4.81 10.29
C THR A 139 -5.47 -3.48 11.00
N LYS A 140 -6.03 -2.51 10.26
CA LYS A 140 -6.39 -1.20 10.78
C LYS A 140 -7.88 -1.12 11.00
N MET A 141 -8.28 -0.37 12.00
CA MET A 141 -9.67 -0.17 12.36
C MET A 141 -9.92 1.33 12.51
N TYR A 142 -11.01 1.80 11.91
CA TYR A 142 -11.42 3.19 11.97
C TYR A 142 -12.85 3.26 12.49
N LEU A 143 -13.11 4.15 13.45
CA LEU A 143 -14.47 4.43 13.90
C LEU A 143 -15.22 5.15 12.78
N PHE A 144 -16.29 4.54 12.26
CA PHE A 144 -17.17 5.25 11.34
C PHE A 144 -17.88 6.35 12.13
N ASP A 145 -17.73 7.59 11.67
CA ASP A 145 -18.18 8.78 12.37
C ASP A 145 -19.65 8.70 12.82
N ASN A 146 -19.90 9.13 14.06
CA ASN A 146 -21.23 9.16 14.68
C ASN A 146 -21.96 7.80 14.68
N SER A 147 -21.23 6.68 14.72
CA SER A 147 -21.79 5.33 14.76
C SER A 147 -21.11 4.44 15.80
N SER A 148 -21.68 3.27 16.05
CA SER A 148 -21.09 2.19 16.85
C SER A 148 -20.31 1.16 16.02
N TYR A 149 -19.88 1.54 14.81
CA TYR A 149 -19.23 0.65 13.85
C TYR A 149 -17.76 0.98 13.64
N LEU A 150 -16.94 -0.06 13.59
CA LEU A 150 -15.56 0.02 13.10
C LEU A 150 -15.51 -0.47 11.64
N VAL A 151 -14.86 0.30 10.78
CA VAL A 151 -14.41 -0.14 9.46
C VAL A 151 -13.07 -0.82 9.64
N VAL A 152 -13.04 -2.13 9.40
CA VAL A 152 -11.87 -2.98 9.55
C VAL A 152 -11.23 -3.18 8.18
N ILE A 153 -9.98 -2.75 8.04
CA ILE A 153 -9.16 -2.93 6.84
C ILE A 153 -8.11 -4.00 7.14
N LYS A 154 -8.34 -5.23 6.67
CA LYS A 154 -7.42 -6.36 6.89
C LYS A 154 -6.10 -6.12 6.16
N SER A 155 -5.00 -6.59 6.77
CA SER A 155 -3.70 -6.64 6.11
C SER A 155 -3.76 -7.53 4.86
N GLN A 156 -2.96 -7.19 3.84
CA GLN A 156 -2.78 -8.04 2.65
C GLN A 156 -2.03 -9.33 3.01
N ASN A 157 -1.14 -9.25 4.00
CA ASN A 157 -0.37 -10.35 4.55
C ASN A 157 -0.75 -10.49 6.03
N PRO A 158 -1.74 -11.33 6.38
CA PRO A 158 -2.01 -11.68 7.77
C PRO A 158 -0.77 -12.40 8.32
N GLN A 159 -0.14 -11.83 9.35
CA GLN A 159 0.91 -12.52 10.12
C GLN A 159 0.28 -13.51 11.10
#